data_AF-A0A2V8A9R5-F1
#
_entry.id   AF-A0A2V8A9R5-F1
#
_cell.length_a   1.000
_cell.length_b   1.000
_cell.length_c   1.000
_cell.angle_alpha   90.00
_cell.angle_beta   90.00
_cell.angle_gamma   90.00
#
_symmetry.space_group_name_H-M   'P 1'
#
loop_
_entity.id
_entity.type
_entity.pdbx_description
1 polymer ?
#
loop_
_entity_poly.entity_id
_entity_poly.type
_entity_poly.pdbx_seq_one_letter_code
_entity_poly.pdbx_strand_id
1 'polypeptide(L)'
;MSLAPLERPSARVATSLECDRVSFGDGRGICLQSDRGVFTTYRAVIFDRNFAKIGTLKLEGSPSRTRVSPDGRVGAVTVFLAGHGYNATGFSTRTSLIDMSTGEELGDLEQFTAWRDGARYTARDINLWGVTFGQNSNVFFATLGSQNKNYLVRGDLGLRKLTFVHNDVECPSLSPDEKSIVFKRRMAPRPGAWRLYLLDVKSMTDRPLDAESR
;
A
#
# COMPACT_ATOMS: atom_id res chain seq x y z
N MET A 1 9.54 -1.73 19.43
CA MET A 1 8.09 -1.49 19.22
C MET A 1 7.29 -2.22 20.31
N SER A 2 6.11 -1.75 20.73
CA SER A 2 5.24 -2.47 21.67
C SER A 2 3.85 -2.73 21.08
N LEU A 3 3.22 -3.83 21.47
CA LEU A 3 1.92 -4.29 20.95
C LEU A 3 1.01 -4.62 22.12
N ALA A 4 -0.31 -4.56 21.91
CA ALA A 4 -1.27 -5.06 22.89
C ALA A 4 -2.45 -5.73 22.17
N PRO A 5 -3.11 -6.72 22.81
CA PRO A 5 -4.39 -7.23 22.31
C PRO A 5 -5.43 -6.11 22.24
N LEU A 6 -6.31 -6.16 21.22
CA LEU A 6 -7.37 -5.17 21.06
C LEU A 6 -8.30 -5.12 22.29
N GLU A 7 -8.60 -6.28 22.88
CA GLU A 7 -9.43 -6.42 24.08
C GLU A 7 -8.73 -5.97 25.37
N ARG A 8 -7.39 -5.90 25.37
CA ARG A 8 -6.58 -5.50 26.54
C ARG A 8 -5.45 -4.54 26.15
N PRO A 9 -5.74 -3.29 25.76
CA PRO A 9 -4.73 -2.34 25.28
C PRO A 9 -3.63 -1.99 26.31
N SER A 10 -3.88 -2.25 27.60
CA SER A 10 -2.91 -2.06 28.69
C SER A 10 -1.88 -3.19 28.81
N ALA A 11 -2.17 -4.39 28.30
CA ALA A 11 -1.29 -5.55 28.36
C ALA A 11 -0.23 -5.50 27.23
N ARG A 12 0.68 -4.53 27.33
CA ARG A 12 1.69 -4.27 26.30
C ARG A 12 2.86 -5.24 26.38
N VAL A 13 3.25 -5.81 25.24
CA VAL A 13 4.46 -6.63 25.08
C VAL A 13 5.43 -5.87 24.20
N ALA A 14 6.68 -5.73 24.67
CA ALA A 14 7.76 -5.16 23.89
C ALA A 14 8.35 -6.21 22.93
N THR A 15 8.68 -5.76 21.72
CA THR A 15 9.38 -6.55 20.72
C THR A 15 10.74 -5.92 20.44
N SER A 16 11.70 -6.74 20.01
CA SER A 16 13.01 -6.29 19.52
C SER A 16 12.96 -5.68 18.10
N LEU A 17 11.79 -5.64 17.47
CA LEU A 17 11.61 -5.02 16.16
C LEU A 17 11.55 -3.49 16.29
N GLU A 18 12.37 -2.83 15.49
CA GLU A 18 12.41 -1.38 15.31
C GLU A 18 11.96 -1.07 13.89
N CYS A 19 10.74 -0.54 13.74
CA CYS A 19 10.12 -0.36 12.43
C CYS A 19 9.78 1.11 12.20
N ASP A 20 10.18 1.65 11.06
CA ASP A 20 9.67 2.94 10.57
C ASP A 20 8.19 2.82 10.21
N ARG A 21 7.80 1.68 9.65
CA ARG A 21 6.43 1.29 9.32
C ARG A 21 6.23 -0.19 9.57
N VAL A 22 5.05 -0.55 10.04
CA VAL A 22 4.69 -1.94 10.31
C VAL A 22 3.31 -2.26 9.75
N SER A 23 3.14 -3.46 9.22
CA SER A 23 1.84 -4.05 8.94
C SER A 23 1.85 -5.51 9.37
N PHE A 24 0.72 -5.99 9.88
CA PHE A 24 0.55 -7.34 10.39
C PHE A 24 -0.84 -7.86 10.02
N GLY A 25 -0.93 -9.11 9.59
CA GLY A 25 -2.15 -9.80 9.17
C GLY A 25 -1.95 -11.31 9.23
N ASP A 26 -2.95 -12.02 9.75
CA ASP A 26 -2.96 -13.49 9.92
C ASP A 26 -1.64 -14.13 10.40
N GLY A 27 -1.03 -13.55 11.45
CA GLY A 27 0.19 -14.11 12.04
C GLY A 27 1.48 -13.85 11.26
N ARG A 28 1.45 -13.00 10.23
CA ARG A 28 2.61 -12.53 9.48
C ARG A 28 2.70 -11.02 9.51
N GLY A 29 3.91 -10.49 9.44
CA GLY A 29 4.14 -9.05 9.45
C GLY A 29 5.31 -8.60 8.59
N ILE A 30 5.28 -7.32 8.23
CA ILE A 30 6.34 -6.60 7.54
C ILE A 30 6.74 -5.42 8.41
N CYS A 31 8.03 -5.34 8.72
CA CYS A 31 8.67 -4.25 9.44
C CYS A 31 9.63 -3.54 8.47
N LEU A 32 9.32 -2.31 8.07
CA LEU A 32 10.21 -1.51 7.23
C LEU A 32 11.24 -0.79 8.10
N GLN A 33 12.50 -0.80 7.67
CA GLN A 33 13.61 -0.22 8.42
C GLN A 33 14.49 0.64 7.52
N SER A 34 14.91 1.78 8.05
CA SER A 34 15.97 2.63 7.51
C SER A 34 17.19 2.53 8.42
N ASP A 35 18.25 1.91 7.94
CA ASP A 35 19.53 1.82 8.64
C ASP A 35 20.39 3.02 8.27
N ARG A 36 20.54 3.95 9.22
CA ARG A 36 21.21 5.24 9.04
C ARG A 36 22.68 5.11 9.45
N GLY A 37 23.51 4.64 8.52
CA GLY A 37 24.97 4.65 8.63
C GLY A 37 25.62 5.75 7.77
N VAL A 38 26.88 5.54 7.38
CA VAL A 38 27.59 6.40 6.40
C VAL A 38 26.79 6.53 5.09
N PHE A 39 26.18 5.43 4.66
CA PHE A 39 25.14 5.42 3.63
C PHE A 39 23.85 4.88 4.26
N THR A 40 22.72 5.54 3.98
CA THR A 40 21.42 5.03 4.43
C THR A 40 21.01 3.85 3.57
N THR A 41 20.68 2.72 4.19
CA THR A 41 20.14 1.53 3.51
C THR A 41 18.74 1.22 4.00
N TYR A 42 17.94 0.58 3.15
CA TYR A 42 16.54 0.29 3.43
C TYR A 42 16.27 -1.20 3.30
N ARG A 43 15.44 -1.75 4.18
CA ARG A 43 15.04 -3.16 4.14
C ARG A 43 13.61 -3.35 4.66
N ALA A 44 12.95 -4.39 4.17
CA ALA A 44 11.74 -4.94 4.74
C ALA A 44 12.10 -6.24 5.47
N VAL A 45 11.78 -6.32 6.76
CA VAL A 45 11.92 -7.53 7.57
C VAL A 45 10.56 -8.20 7.65
N ILE A 46 10.48 -9.45 7.20
CA ILE A 46 9.28 -10.28 7.28
C ILE A 46 9.38 -11.08 8.58
N PHE A 47 8.30 -11.10 9.36
CA PHE A 47 8.27 -11.74 10.67
C PHE A 47 6.98 -12.52 10.92
N ASP A 48 7.04 -13.46 11.87
CA ASP A 48 5.91 -14.32 12.25
C ASP A 48 5.13 -13.81 13.48
N ARG A 49 4.14 -14.57 13.96
CA ARG A 49 3.32 -14.23 15.13
C ARG A 49 4.10 -14.11 16.44
N ASN A 50 5.31 -14.66 16.50
CA ASN A 50 6.21 -14.56 17.64
C ASN A 50 7.21 -13.40 17.47
N PHE A 51 7.06 -12.59 16.42
CA PHE A 51 7.99 -11.52 16.04
C PHE A 51 9.39 -12.02 15.69
N ALA A 52 9.52 -13.32 15.39
CA ALA A 52 10.74 -13.89 14.88
C ALA A 52 10.89 -13.50 13.39
N LYS A 53 12.08 -13.06 13.02
CA LYS A 53 12.39 -12.71 11.62
C LYS A 53 12.44 -14.00 10.80
N ILE A 54 11.68 -14.05 9.72
CA ILE A 54 11.63 -15.19 8.79
C ILE A 54 12.18 -14.86 7.40
N GLY A 55 12.28 -13.57 7.06
CA GLY A 55 12.84 -13.14 5.78
C GLY A 55 13.29 -11.68 5.81
N THR A 56 14.11 -11.29 4.83
CA THR A 56 14.50 -9.90 4.62
C THR A 56 14.58 -9.60 3.13
N LEU A 57 13.98 -8.49 2.72
CA LEU A 57 14.05 -7.96 1.36
C LEU A 57 14.79 -6.62 1.37
N LYS A 58 15.83 -6.48 0.55
CA LYS A 58 16.51 -5.19 0.35
C LYS A 58 15.58 -4.24 -0.40
N LEU A 59 15.53 -2.99 0.03
CA LEU A 59 14.72 -1.95 -0.59
C LEU A 59 15.63 -0.92 -1.29
N GLU A 60 15.21 -0.48 -2.47
CA GLU A 60 15.98 0.46 -3.31
C GLU A 60 15.76 1.92 -2.95
N GLY A 61 14.82 2.21 -2.04
CA GLY A 61 14.42 3.56 -1.72
C GLY A 61 13.81 3.68 -0.33
N SER A 62 13.52 4.93 0.05
CA SER A 62 12.99 5.24 1.38
C SER A 62 11.59 4.65 1.57
N PRO A 63 11.34 3.86 2.62
CA PRO A 63 10.06 3.19 2.83
C PRO A 63 8.94 4.18 3.08
N SER A 64 7.85 4.05 2.31
CA SER A 64 6.69 4.94 2.41
C SER A 64 5.45 4.26 2.97
N ARG A 65 5.20 2.99 2.62
CA ARG A 65 3.99 2.24 3.01
C ARG A 65 4.29 0.75 3.05
N THR A 66 3.59 0.04 3.92
CA THR A 66 3.49 -1.42 3.89
C THR A 66 2.06 -1.86 4.22
N ARG A 67 1.62 -2.97 3.63
CA ARG A 67 0.34 -3.61 3.93
C ARG A 67 0.48 -5.12 3.82
N VAL A 68 0.01 -5.86 4.82
CA VAL A 68 -0.22 -7.31 4.74
C VAL A 68 -1.69 -7.55 4.40
N SER A 69 -1.94 -8.53 3.54
CA SER A 69 -3.29 -9.00 3.20
C SER A 69 -4.00 -9.62 4.41
N PRO A 70 -5.35 -9.61 4.45
CA PRO A 70 -6.11 -10.21 5.53
C PRO A 70 -5.82 -11.69 5.77
N ASP A 71 -5.57 -12.47 4.71
CA ASP A 71 -5.19 -13.90 4.76
C ASP A 71 -3.69 -14.11 5.05
N GLY A 72 -2.92 -13.04 5.24
CA GLY A 72 -1.49 -13.10 5.57
C GLY A 72 -0.59 -13.71 4.50
N ARG A 73 -1.09 -13.96 3.28
CA ARG A 73 -0.32 -14.64 2.22
C ARG A 73 0.56 -13.70 1.41
N VAL A 74 0.07 -12.49 1.20
CA VAL A 74 0.72 -11.49 0.35
C VAL A 74 0.96 -10.18 1.10
N GLY A 75 2.13 -9.60 0.91
CA GLY A 75 2.53 -8.29 1.38
C GLY A 75 2.66 -7.30 0.24
N ALA A 76 2.53 -6.01 0.53
CA ALA A 76 2.91 -4.92 -0.36
C ALA A 76 3.82 -3.94 0.35
N VAL A 77 4.88 -3.49 -0.32
CA VAL A 77 5.80 -2.45 0.16
C VAL A 77 5.96 -1.40 -0.92
N THR A 78 5.73 -0.14 -0.57
CA THR A 78 6.00 1.00 -1.46
C THR A 78 7.17 1.81 -0.94
N VAL A 79 8.16 2.06 -1.79
CA VAL A 79 9.33 2.91 -1.52
C VAL A 79 9.36 4.11 -2.46
N PHE A 80 9.98 5.21 -2.05
CA PHE A 80 10.32 6.33 -2.94
C PHE A 80 11.69 6.08 -3.58
N LEU A 81 11.74 6.02 -4.91
CA LEU A 81 12.99 5.97 -5.69
C LEU A 81 13.56 7.38 -5.93
N ALA A 82 12.68 8.34 -6.18
CA ALA A 82 13.02 9.76 -6.35
C ALA A 82 11.93 10.64 -5.72
N GLY A 83 12.33 11.75 -5.11
CA GLY A 83 11.46 12.60 -4.30
C GLY A 83 11.09 11.91 -2.97
N HIS A 84 11.64 12.38 -1.85
CA HIS A 84 11.46 11.76 -0.53
C HIS A 84 10.07 12.01 0.10
N GLY A 85 8.99 12.02 -0.69
CA GLY A 85 7.63 12.22 -0.20
C GLY A 85 6.60 12.55 -1.27
N TYR A 86 5.32 12.29 -0.94
CA TYR A 86 4.15 12.55 -1.80
C TYR A 86 3.88 14.04 -2.07
N ASN A 87 4.57 14.93 -1.37
CA ASN A 87 4.48 16.39 -1.57
C ASN A 87 5.51 16.91 -2.57
N ALA A 88 6.47 16.09 -3.00
CA ALA A 88 7.44 16.45 -4.01
C ALA A 88 6.77 16.44 -5.40
N THR A 89 7.02 17.46 -6.21
CA THR A 89 6.68 17.42 -7.64
C THR A 89 7.54 16.37 -8.33
N GLY A 90 6.92 15.41 -9.03
CA GLY A 90 7.62 14.40 -9.82
C GLY A 90 8.26 13.26 -9.01
N PHE A 91 7.65 12.82 -7.91
CA PHE A 91 8.11 11.64 -7.19
C PHE A 91 7.92 10.36 -8.02
N SER A 92 8.80 9.38 -7.82
CA SER A 92 8.68 8.02 -8.36
C SER A 92 8.70 7.03 -7.22
N THR A 93 7.83 6.02 -7.31
CA THR A 93 7.78 4.92 -6.34
C THR A 93 8.00 3.58 -7.01
N ARG A 94 8.47 2.61 -6.23
CA ARG A 94 8.42 1.19 -6.57
C ARG A 94 7.48 0.51 -5.58
N THR A 95 6.56 -0.33 -6.07
CA THR A 95 5.63 -1.07 -5.21
C THR A 95 5.76 -2.56 -5.46
N SER A 96 6.49 -3.22 -4.56
CA SER A 96 6.74 -4.66 -4.61
C SER A 96 5.68 -5.44 -3.84
N LEU A 97 5.19 -6.52 -4.45
CA LEU A 97 4.41 -7.56 -3.80
C LEU A 97 5.34 -8.66 -3.26
N ILE A 98 5.02 -9.20 -2.09
CA ILE A 98 5.88 -10.12 -1.34
C ILE A 98 5.09 -11.37 -0.97
N ASP A 99 5.68 -12.55 -1.14
CA ASP A 99 5.18 -13.79 -0.56
C ASP A 99 5.52 -13.79 0.93
N MET A 100 4.49 -13.79 1.79
CA MET A 100 4.68 -13.67 3.24
C MET A 100 5.15 -14.96 3.90
N SER A 101 5.15 -16.09 3.18
CA SER A 101 5.65 -17.36 3.68
C SER A 101 7.17 -17.49 3.50
N THR A 102 7.70 -16.99 2.38
CA THR A 102 9.14 -17.08 2.05
C THR A 102 9.88 -15.75 2.25
N GLY A 103 9.17 -14.62 2.21
CA GLY A 103 9.74 -13.28 2.19
C GLY A 103 10.27 -12.85 0.81
N GLU A 104 10.01 -13.62 -0.23
CA GLU A 104 10.46 -13.35 -1.59
C GLU A 104 9.56 -12.35 -2.32
N GLU A 105 10.15 -11.60 -3.24
CA GLU A 105 9.40 -10.67 -4.08
C GLU A 105 8.62 -11.42 -5.17
N LEU A 106 7.30 -11.26 -5.19
CA LEU A 106 6.42 -11.78 -6.25
C LEU A 106 6.50 -10.93 -7.52
N GLY A 107 6.83 -9.65 -7.37
CA GLY A 107 7.08 -8.71 -8.47
C GLY A 107 6.73 -7.28 -8.12
N ASP A 108 7.13 -6.36 -8.99
CA ASP A 108 6.78 -4.95 -8.94
C ASP A 108 5.47 -4.70 -9.70
N LEU A 109 4.59 -3.84 -9.16
CA LEU A 109 3.31 -3.52 -9.80
C LEU A 109 3.46 -2.86 -11.16
N GLU A 110 4.57 -2.16 -11.44
CA GLU A 110 4.83 -1.61 -12.78
C GLU A 110 5.01 -2.68 -13.86
N GLN A 111 5.29 -3.94 -13.47
CA GLN A 111 5.38 -5.07 -14.39
C GLN A 111 4.00 -5.65 -14.76
N PHE A 112 2.92 -5.22 -14.08
CA PHE A 112 1.58 -5.71 -14.34
C PHE A 112 0.99 -5.02 -15.57
N THR A 113 0.15 -5.73 -16.31
CA THR A 113 -0.50 -5.14 -17.49
C THR A 113 -1.71 -4.33 -17.06
N ALA A 114 -1.69 -3.03 -17.34
CA ALA A 114 -2.81 -2.13 -17.08
C ALA A 114 -3.84 -2.14 -18.23
N TRP A 115 -5.12 -2.07 -17.88
CA TRP A 115 -6.25 -2.09 -18.81
C TRP A 115 -7.24 -0.98 -18.46
N ARG A 116 -7.66 -0.23 -19.48
CA ARG A 116 -8.67 0.82 -19.37
C ARG A 116 -9.68 0.64 -20.50
N ASP A 117 -10.95 0.55 -20.15
CA ASP A 117 -12.06 0.42 -21.12
C ASP A 117 -11.87 -0.74 -22.13
N GLY A 118 -11.34 -1.87 -21.64
CA GLY A 118 -11.09 -3.07 -22.45
C GLY A 118 -9.83 -3.03 -23.30
N ALA A 119 -9.11 -1.91 -23.35
CA ALA A 119 -7.85 -1.77 -24.07
C ALA A 119 -6.64 -1.77 -23.13
N ARG A 120 -5.49 -2.25 -23.62
CA ARG A 120 -4.23 -2.16 -22.89
C ARG A 120 -3.85 -0.68 -22.73
N TYR A 121 -3.54 -0.28 -21.50
CA TYR A 121 -3.07 1.05 -21.18
C TYR A 121 -1.55 1.03 -20.98
N THR A 122 -0.85 1.93 -21.68
CA THR A 122 0.59 2.11 -21.54
C THR A 122 0.91 3.60 -21.51
N ALA A 123 1.67 4.03 -20.51
CA ALA A 123 2.21 5.38 -20.44
C ALA A 123 3.60 5.31 -19.78
N ARG A 124 4.48 6.24 -20.16
CA ARG A 124 5.87 6.28 -19.62
C ARG A 124 5.93 6.75 -18.17
N ASP A 125 4.89 7.40 -17.70
CA ASP A 125 4.80 8.06 -16.39
C ASP A 125 3.86 7.33 -15.43
N ILE A 126 3.59 6.04 -15.68
CA ILE A 126 2.85 5.21 -14.73
C ILE A 126 3.67 5.16 -13.43
N ASN A 127 2.99 5.40 -12.32
CA ASN A 127 3.55 5.26 -10.98
C ASN A 127 2.49 4.63 -10.08
N LEU A 128 2.86 3.65 -9.25
CA LEU A 128 1.91 2.83 -8.49
C LEU A 128 2.24 2.85 -7.00
N TRP A 129 1.25 3.16 -6.16
CA TRP A 129 1.41 3.19 -4.71
C TRP A 129 0.10 2.96 -3.96
N GLY A 130 0.19 2.76 -2.63
CA GLY A 130 -0.99 2.76 -1.76
C GLY A 130 -1.87 1.54 -1.99
N VAL A 131 -1.34 0.35 -1.70
CA VAL A 131 -2.05 -0.92 -1.87
C VAL A 131 -2.95 -1.22 -0.68
N THR A 132 -4.16 -1.73 -0.97
CA THR A 132 -5.06 -2.35 0.00
C THR A 132 -5.59 -3.67 -0.59
N PHE A 133 -5.59 -4.74 0.21
CA PHE A 133 -5.96 -6.08 -0.24
C PHE A 133 -7.41 -6.41 0.12
N GLY A 134 -8.07 -7.15 -0.77
CA GLY A 134 -9.24 -7.94 -0.42
C GLY A 134 -8.86 -9.17 0.41
N GLN A 135 -9.87 -9.91 0.86
CA GLN A 135 -9.76 -10.99 1.83
C GLN A 135 -8.82 -12.11 1.39
N ASN A 136 -8.86 -12.48 0.10
CA ASN A 136 -8.12 -13.63 -0.44
C ASN A 136 -6.78 -13.29 -1.12
N SER A 137 -6.27 -12.07 -0.91
CA SER A 137 -5.04 -11.50 -1.48
C SER A 137 -4.90 -11.46 -3.02
N ASN A 138 -5.67 -12.24 -3.78
CA ASN A 138 -5.67 -12.21 -5.24
C ASN A 138 -6.24 -10.90 -5.79
N VAL A 139 -7.24 -10.35 -5.10
CA VAL A 139 -7.83 -9.06 -5.40
C VAL A 139 -7.20 -7.99 -4.51
N PHE A 140 -6.74 -6.92 -5.12
CA PHE A 140 -6.27 -5.74 -4.39
C PHE A 140 -6.68 -4.47 -5.12
N PHE A 141 -6.52 -3.33 -4.46
CA PHE A 141 -6.67 -2.02 -5.04
C PHE A 141 -5.40 -1.20 -4.80
N ALA A 142 -5.06 -0.35 -5.75
CA ALA A 142 -3.93 0.55 -5.65
C ALA A 142 -4.25 1.90 -6.30
N THR A 143 -3.47 2.92 -5.94
CA THR A 143 -3.42 4.14 -6.73
C THR A 143 -2.47 3.95 -7.90
N LEU A 144 -2.94 4.32 -9.09
CA LEU A 144 -2.12 4.51 -10.28
C LEU A 144 -2.11 6.01 -10.60
N GLY A 145 -0.92 6.62 -10.61
CA GLY A 145 -0.68 7.96 -11.14
C GLY A 145 -0.23 7.89 -12.59
N SER A 146 -0.81 8.73 -13.46
CA SER A 146 -0.32 8.98 -14.82
C SER A 146 -0.98 10.25 -15.38
N GLN A 147 -0.25 10.99 -16.20
CA GLN A 147 -0.69 12.24 -16.85
C GLN A 147 -1.21 13.27 -15.85
N ASN A 148 -0.50 13.42 -14.72
CA ASN A 148 -0.89 14.30 -13.60
C ASN A 148 -2.27 14.00 -13.00
N LYS A 149 -2.79 12.79 -13.21
CA LYS A 149 -4.05 12.30 -12.64
C LYS A 149 -3.80 11.05 -11.82
N ASN A 150 -4.68 10.83 -10.86
CA ASN A 150 -4.66 9.65 -10.00
C ASN A 150 -5.90 8.82 -10.27
N TYR A 151 -5.73 7.50 -10.26
CA TYR A 151 -6.78 6.54 -10.55
C TYR A 151 -6.78 5.45 -9.49
N LEU A 152 -7.95 4.89 -9.23
CA LEU A 152 -8.07 3.61 -8.56
C LEU A 152 -7.96 2.51 -9.60
N VAL A 153 -7.05 1.58 -9.37
CA VAL A 153 -6.97 0.33 -10.13
C VAL A 153 -7.33 -0.85 -9.24
N ARG A 154 -8.09 -1.80 -9.79
CA ARG A 154 -8.29 -3.14 -9.22
C ARG A 154 -7.23 -4.07 -9.79
N GLY A 155 -6.44 -4.67 -8.93
CA GLY A 155 -5.47 -5.70 -9.24
C GLY A 155 -6.05 -7.10 -9.20
N ASP A 156 -5.55 -7.95 -10.09
CA ASP A 156 -5.66 -9.39 -10.05
C ASP A 156 -4.24 -9.97 -10.04
N LEU A 157 -3.85 -10.58 -8.92
CA LEU A 157 -2.51 -11.08 -8.70
C LEU A 157 -2.17 -12.24 -9.63
N GLY A 158 -3.04 -13.25 -9.70
CA GLY A 158 -2.84 -14.44 -10.52
C GLY A 158 -2.72 -14.10 -12.01
N LEU A 159 -3.49 -13.12 -12.49
CA LEU A 159 -3.42 -12.65 -13.88
C LEU A 159 -2.37 -11.57 -14.14
N ARG A 160 -1.68 -11.07 -13.12
CA ARG A 160 -0.78 -9.90 -13.19
C ARG A 160 -1.42 -8.72 -13.94
N LYS A 161 -2.67 -8.42 -13.59
CA LYS A 161 -3.53 -7.45 -14.30
C LYS A 161 -3.94 -6.30 -13.39
N LEU A 162 -3.89 -5.08 -13.91
CA LEU A 162 -4.48 -3.89 -13.29
C LEU A 162 -5.63 -3.39 -14.18
N THR A 163 -6.79 -3.10 -13.60
CA THR A 163 -7.95 -2.56 -14.31
C THR A 163 -8.33 -1.21 -13.70
N PHE A 164 -8.44 -0.17 -14.52
CA PHE A 164 -8.94 1.13 -14.07
C PHE A 164 -10.41 0.99 -13.65
N VAL A 165 -10.74 1.44 -12.44
CA VAL A 165 -12.11 1.34 -11.91
C VAL A 165 -12.66 2.66 -11.39
N HIS A 166 -11.80 3.63 -11.06
CA HIS A 166 -12.27 4.94 -10.62
C HIS A 166 -11.23 6.05 -10.82
N ASN A 167 -11.69 7.31 -10.85
CA ASN A 167 -10.84 8.50 -11.01
C ASN A 167 -10.63 9.23 -9.67
N ASP A 168 -9.55 10.00 -9.61
CA ASP A 168 -9.22 10.93 -8.53
C ASP A 168 -9.09 10.28 -7.15
N VAL A 169 -8.45 9.11 -7.12
CA VAL A 169 -8.26 8.28 -5.93
C VAL A 169 -6.79 8.17 -5.53
N GLU A 170 -6.45 8.64 -4.33
CA GLU A 170 -5.12 8.46 -3.73
C GLU A 170 -5.20 7.65 -2.43
N CYS A 171 -4.29 6.67 -2.31
CA CYS A 171 -4.06 5.86 -1.11
C CYS A 171 -5.35 5.17 -0.59
N PRO A 172 -5.96 4.27 -1.38
CA PRO A 172 -7.19 3.58 -1.00
C PRO A 172 -7.00 2.71 0.25
N SER A 173 -8.08 2.60 1.04
CA SER A 173 -8.20 1.66 2.14
C SER A 173 -9.54 0.95 2.06
N LEU A 174 -9.50 -0.35 1.76
CA LEU A 174 -10.66 -1.23 1.67
C LEU A 174 -11.15 -1.59 3.08
N SER A 175 -12.48 -1.61 3.27
CA SER A 175 -13.13 -2.06 4.50
C SER A 175 -13.01 -3.58 4.66
N PRO A 176 -13.00 -4.12 5.90
CA PRO A 176 -12.94 -5.57 6.12
C PRO A 176 -14.10 -6.36 5.48
N ASP A 177 -15.27 -5.77 5.31
CA ASP A 177 -16.41 -6.38 4.62
C ASP A 177 -16.37 -6.22 3.09
N GLU A 178 -15.32 -5.62 2.56
CA GLU A 178 -15.05 -5.35 1.13
C GLU A 178 -16.10 -4.48 0.42
N LYS A 179 -17.01 -3.85 1.16
CA LYS A 179 -18.09 -3.05 0.57
C LYS A 179 -17.67 -1.62 0.25
N SER A 180 -16.67 -1.10 0.96
CA SER A 180 -16.32 0.32 0.89
C SER A 180 -14.82 0.54 0.76
N ILE A 181 -14.43 1.57 0.01
CA ILE A 181 -13.06 2.08 -0.02
C ILE A 181 -13.06 3.54 0.46
N VAL A 182 -12.26 3.83 1.48
CA VAL A 182 -11.95 5.22 1.85
C VAL A 182 -10.68 5.64 1.15
N PHE A 183 -10.66 6.86 0.61
CA PHE A 183 -9.50 7.40 -0.11
C PHE A 183 -9.41 8.93 0.01
N LYS A 184 -8.25 9.47 -0.36
CA LYS A 184 -8.05 10.91 -0.51
C LYS A 184 -8.31 11.32 -1.96
N ARG A 185 -9.12 12.36 -2.15
CA ARG A 185 -9.30 13.04 -3.43
C ARG A 185 -8.60 14.40 -3.39
N ARG A 186 -7.81 14.70 -4.41
CA ARG A 186 -7.18 16.02 -4.58
C ARG A 186 -8.24 17.01 -5.08
N MET A 187 -8.42 18.11 -4.37
CA MET A 187 -9.41 19.14 -4.68
C MET A 187 -8.82 20.31 -5.48
N ALA A 188 -7.50 20.52 -5.40
CA ALA A 188 -6.79 21.56 -6.12
C ALA A 188 -5.31 21.17 -6.37
N PRO A 189 -4.64 21.76 -7.38
CA PRO A 189 -3.25 21.48 -7.72
C PRO A 189 -2.26 22.18 -6.77
N ARG A 190 -2.48 22.08 -5.46
CA ARG A 190 -1.62 22.65 -4.42
C ARG A 190 -1.46 21.66 -3.26
N PRO A 191 -0.31 21.66 -2.55
CA PRO A 191 -0.06 20.73 -1.45
C PRO A 191 -1.15 20.79 -0.37
N GLY A 192 -1.52 19.63 0.18
CA GLY A 192 -2.48 19.52 1.29
C GLY A 192 -3.95 19.77 0.92
N ALA A 193 -4.28 20.17 -0.31
CA ALA A 193 -5.66 20.37 -0.74
C ALA A 193 -6.36 19.05 -1.12
N TRP A 194 -6.59 18.19 -0.13
CA TRP A 194 -7.32 16.93 -0.29
C TRP A 194 -8.52 16.83 0.66
N ARG A 195 -9.49 15.99 0.28
CA ARG A 195 -10.63 15.61 1.12
C ARG A 195 -10.80 14.09 1.12
N LEU A 196 -11.33 13.54 2.22
CA LEU A 196 -11.66 12.11 2.29
C LEU A 196 -13.00 11.82 1.59
N TYR A 197 -13.04 10.70 0.88
CA TYR A 197 -14.21 10.20 0.19
C TYR A 197 -14.43 8.72 0.54
N LEU A 198 -15.68 8.30 0.50
CA LEU A 198 -16.12 6.92 0.65
C LEU A 198 -16.69 6.46 -0.69
N LEU A 199 -16.10 5.42 -1.25
CA LEU A 199 -16.53 4.72 -2.47
C LEU A 199 -17.29 3.45 -2.09
N ASP A 200 -18.47 3.22 -2.66
CA ASP A 200 -19.12 1.91 -2.67
C ASP A 200 -18.46 1.03 -3.75
N VAL A 201 -17.97 -0.15 -3.36
CA VAL A 201 -17.19 -1.04 -4.24
C VAL A 201 -18.07 -1.71 -5.30
N LYS A 202 -19.38 -1.86 -5.06
CA LYS A 202 -20.28 -2.51 -6.00
C LYS A 202 -20.72 -1.56 -7.11
N SER A 203 -21.14 -0.36 -6.75
CA SER A 203 -21.63 0.64 -7.70
C SER A 203 -20.53 1.52 -8.29
N MET A 204 -19.35 1.56 -7.65
CA MET A 204 -18.27 2.51 -7.94
C MET A 204 -18.70 3.99 -7.82
N THR A 205 -19.71 4.26 -7.00
CA THR A 205 -20.14 5.63 -6.67
C THR A 205 -19.47 6.10 -5.38
N ASP A 206 -18.93 7.31 -5.37
CA ASP A 206 -18.37 7.91 -4.16
C ASP A 206 -19.17 9.09 -3.64
N ARG A 207 -18.96 9.38 -2.36
CA ARG A 207 -19.41 10.60 -1.70
C ARG A 207 -18.31 11.16 -0.81
N PRO A 208 -18.28 12.48 -0.57
CA PRO A 208 -17.38 13.03 0.43
C PRO A 208 -17.70 12.44 1.81
N LEU A 209 -16.66 12.19 2.60
CA LEU A 209 -16.80 12.05 4.04
C LEU A 209 -16.88 13.45 4.66
N ASP A 210 -17.77 13.61 5.61
CA ASP A 210 -17.84 14.83 6.42
C ASP A 210 -16.57 14.91 7.26
N ALA A 211 -16.02 16.12 7.37
CA ALA A 211 -14.89 16.35 8.25
C ALA A 211 -15.33 16.10 9.69
N GLU A 212 -14.46 15.51 10.51
CA GLU A 212 -14.67 15.54 11.96
C GLU A 212 -14.82 17.00 12.39
N SER A 213 -15.96 17.33 13.02
CA SER A 213 -16.08 18.52 13.84
C SER A 213 -15.20 18.31 15.07
N ARG A 214 -14.03 18.94 15.08
CA ARG A 214 -13.06 18.86 16.18
C ARG A 214 -13.36 19.88 17.26
#